data_AF-A0A6I3U9X6-F1
#
_entry.id   AF-A0A6I3U9X6-F1
#
_cell.length_a   1.000
_cell.length_b   1.000
_cell.length_c   1.000
_cell.angle_alpha   90.00
_cell.angle_beta   90.00
_cell.angle_gamma   90.00
#
_symmetry.space_group_name_H-M   'P 1'
#
loop_
_entity.id
_entity.type
_entity.pdbx_description
1 polymer ?
#
loop_
_entity_poly.entity_id
_entity_poly.type
_entity_poly.pdbx_seq_one_letter_code
_entity_poly.pdbx_strand_id
1 'polypeptide(L)'
;VLDCNVTVTAENDNVTQEIKNKSKNKKEIENILDNSSRKPETYIPPKYYSLLESISNKYNDRFLYPNNYTLTHAQKMKKVEYLDSGYVTSDEVISMIERIPEDAASPLAYLFKSMENLKQERMLECKTIAHENARKKYMIN
;
A
#
# COMPACT_ATOMS: atom_id res chain seq x y z
N VAL A 1 10.22 -17.92 46.25
CA VAL A 1 8.76 -18.06 46.45
C VAL A 1 8.35 -16.86 47.28
N LEU A 2 7.57 -15.96 46.69
CA LEU A 2 7.17 -14.69 47.31
C LEU A 2 5.65 -14.76 47.43
N ASP A 3 5.17 -14.97 48.65
CA ASP A 3 3.76 -15.22 48.94
C ASP A 3 2.98 -13.90 48.95
N CYS A 4 2.16 -13.70 47.92
CA CYS A 4 1.23 -12.58 47.83
C CYS A 4 -0.09 -12.94 48.53
N ASN A 5 -0.27 -12.37 49.72
CA ASN A 5 -1.48 -12.55 50.52
C ASN A 5 -2.61 -11.69 49.96
N VAL A 6 -3.58 -12.31 49.28
CA VAL A 6 -4.84 -11.71 48.82
C VAL A 6 -5.84 -11.74 49.96
N THR A 7 -6.21 -10.56 50.46
CA THR A 7 -7.33 -10.38 51.39
C THR A 7 -8.63 -10.21 50.59
N VAL A 8 -9.53 -11.17 50.69
CA VAL A 8 -10.90 -11.10 50.13
C VAL A 8 -11.81 -10.47 51.19
N THR A 9 -12.29 -9.26 50.94
CA THR A 9 -13.45 -8.70 51.65
C THR A 9 -14.68 -8.84 50.77
N ALA A 10 -15.64 -9.63 51.25
CA ALA A 10 -16.95 -9.80 50.66
C ALA A 10 -17.86 -8.64 51.10
N GLU A 11 -18.51 -7.97 50.14
CA GLU A 11 -19.82 -7.34 50.34
C GLU A 11 -20.44 -7.04 48.96
N ASN A 12 -21.58 -7.66 48.70
CA ASN A 12 -22.35 -7.69 47.45
C ASN A 12 -23.39 -6.56 47.42
N ASP A 13 -24.07 -6.45 46.26
CA ASP A 13 -25.44 -5.91 46.06
C ASP A 13 -25.59 -4.56 45.37
N ASN A 14 -24.95 -4.36 44.20
CA ASN A 14 -25.46 -3.37 43.23
C ASN A 14 -25.37 -3.79 41.77
N VAL A 15 -25.53 -5.10 41.51
CA VAL A 15 -25.86 -5.61 40.18
C VAL A 15 -27.36 -5.86 40.21
N THR A 16 -28.12 -5.15 39.35
CA THR A 16 -29.47 -5.48 38.80
C THR A 16 -30.46 -4.30 38.80
N GLN A 17 -30.10 -3.08 38.35
CA GLN A 17 -31.12 -2.07 37.95
C GLN A 17 -30.74 -1.13 36.77
N GLU A 18 -29.86 -1.52 35.84
CA GLU A 18 -29.61 -0.71 34.61
C GLU A 18 -30.06 -1.36 33.29
N ILE A 19 -30.96 -2.35 33.34
CA ILE A 19 -31.66 -2.84 32.14
C ILE A 19 -33.02 -2.12 32.03
N LYS A 20 -33.02 -0.81 31.79
CA LYS A 20 -34.25 -0.07 31.46
C LYS A 20 -34.09 1.17 30.56
N ASN A 21 -33.04 1.23 29.75
CA ASN A 21 -32.89 2.26 28.71
C ASN A 21 -32.72 1.66 27.30
N LYS A 22 -33.65 0.77 26.88
CA LYS A 22 -33.62 0.07 25.58
C LYS A 22 -34.31 0.81 24.41
N SER A 23 -34.71 2.07 24.53
CA SER A 23 -35.55 2.72 23.50
C SER A 23 -35.08 4.07 22.94
N LYS A 24 -33.87 4.54 23.28
CA LYS A 24 -33.35 5.81 22.73
C LYS A 24 -32.17 5.68 21.74
N ASN A 25 -31.62 4.48 21.55
CA ASN A 25 -30.39 4.30 20.75
C ASN A 25 -30.61 3.75 19.33
N LYS A 26 -31.86 3.69 18.82
CA LYS A 26 -32.11 3.14 17.48
C LYS A 26 -31.67 4.09 16.35
N LYS A 27 -31.89 5.40 16.50
CA LYS A 27 -31.56 6.40 15.47
C LYS A 27 -30.07 6.74 15.38
N GLU A 28 -29.30 6.49 16.44
CA GLU A 28 -27.86 6.77 16.47
C GLU A 28 -27.05 5.62 15.86
N ILE A 29 -27.51 4.37 16.02
CA ILE A 29 -26.91 3.18 15.41
C ILE A 29 -27.15 3.11 13.89
N GLU A 30 -28.30 3.60 13.40
CA GLU A 30 -28.59 3.62 11.95
C GLU A 30 -27.60 4.50 11.16
N ASN A 31 -27.05 5.57 11.75
CA ASN A 31 -26.04 6.43 11.11
C ASN A 31 -24.62 5.83 11.05
N ILE A 32 -24.32 4.79 11.85
CA ILE A 32 -23.00 4.14 11.85
C ILE A 32 -22.91 3.08 10.74
N LEU A 33 -24.06 2.59 10.25
CA LEU A 33 -24.13 1.49 9.28
C LEU A 33 -24.16 1.96 7.82
N ASP A 34 -24.30 3.26 7.55
CA ASP A 34 -24.21 3.82 6.20
C ASP A 34 -22.74 3.92 5.74
N ASN A 35 -22.16 2.76 5.43
CA ASN A 35 -20.82 2.64 4.83
C ASN A 35 -20.81 2.92 3.33
N SER A 36 -21.96 3.24 2.74
CA SER A 36 -22.13 3.46 1.30
C SER A 36 -21.25 4.60 0.77
N SER A 37 -20.92 5.57 1.62
CA SER A 37 -20.09 6.73 1.27
C SER A 37 -18.58 6.52 1.45
N ARG A 38 -18.14 5.47 2.18
CA ARG A 38 -16.71 5.21 2.38
C ARG A 38 -16.14 4.67 1.07
N LYS A 39 -15.27 5.46 0.43
CA LYS A 39 -14.42 4.93 -0.64
C LYS A 39 -13.74 3.67 -0.09
N PRO A 40 -13.77 2.53 -0.80
CA PRO A 40 -13.11 1.33 -0.30
C PRO A 40 -11.64 1.69 -0.06
N GLU A 41 -11.20 1.59 1.19
CA GLU A 41 -9.77 1.69 1.48
C GLU A 41 -9.09 0.63 0.65
N THR A 42 -8.34 1.06 -0.36
CA THR A 42 -7.63 0.14 -1.24
C THR A 42 -6.49 -0.42 -0.41
N TYR A 43 -6.75 -1.59 0.14
CA TYR A 43 -5.80 -2.31 0.96
C TYR A 43 -4.68 -2.85 0.07
N ILE A 44 -3.46 -2.84 0.61
CA ILE A 44 -2.33 -3.42 -0.09
C ILE A 44 -2.50 -4.95 -0.09
N PRO A 45 -2.48 -5.64 -1.24
CA PRO A 45 -2.54 -7.10 -1.25
C PRO A 45 -1.36 -7.72 -0.49
N PRO A 46 -1.57 -8.77 0.34
CA PRO A 46 -0.52 -9.36 1.16
C PRO A 46 0.73 -9.81 0.39
N LYS A 47 0.57 -10.24 -0.86
CA LYS A 47 1.67 -10.62 -1.76
C LYS A 47 2.72 -9.52 -1.95
N TYR A 48 2.38 -8.26 -1.66
CA TYR A 48 3.27 -7.11 -1.85
C TYR A 48 3.94 -6.60 -0.57
N TYR A 49 3.62 -7.09 0.64
CA TYR A 49 4.19 -6.52 1.87
C TYR A 49 5.71 -6.59 1.92
N SER A 50 6.28 -7.78 1.72
CA SER A 50 7.72 -7.96 1.77
C SER A 50 8.45 -7.12 0.70
N LEU A 51 7.87 -7.02 -0.50
CA LEU A 51 8.43 -6.26 -1.61
C LEU A 51 8.38 -4.75 -1.32
N LEU A 52 7.22 -4.24 -0.89
CA LEU A 52 7.07 -2.83 -0.58
C LEU A 52 7.88 -2.42 0.63
N GLU A 53 8.03 -3.29 1.62
CA GLU A 53 8.89 -3.04 2.77
C GLU A 53 10.34 -2.87 2.33
N SER A 54 10.84 -3.77 1.49
CA SER A 54 12.20 -3.68 0.93
C SER A 54 12.39 -2.41 0.10
N ILE A 55 11.41 -2.05 -0.75
CA ILE A 55 11.42 -0.81 -1.53
C ILE A 55 11.34 0.42 -0.64
N SER A 56 10.54 0.37 0.43
CA SER A 56 10.40 1.45 1.41
C SER A 56 11.70 1.70 2.15
N ASN A 57 12.32 0.63 2.66
CA ASN A 57 13.58 0.71 3.40
C ASN A 57 14.67 1.29 2.50
N LYS A 58 14.81 0.76 1.28
CA LYS A 58 15.80 1.30 0.33
C LYS A 58 15.57 2.78 -0.03
N TYR A 59 14.31 3.20 -0.16
CA TYR A 59 13.98 4.60 -0.42
C TYR A 59 14.30 5.48 0.79
N ASN A 60 13.93 5.04 1.98
CA ASN A 60 14.16 5.76 3.23
C ASN A 60 15.67 5.87 3.52
N ASP A 61 16.46 4.81 3.30
CA ASP A 61 17.91 4.82 3.51
C ASP A 61 18.61 5.95 2.76
N ARG A 62 18.09 6.34 1.59
CA ARG A 62 18.62 7.42 0.77
C ARG A 62 18.02 8.80 1.04
N PHE A 63 16.72 8.85 1.37
CA PHE A 63 15.97 10.10 1.33
C PHE A 63 15.31 10.50 2.66
N LEU A 64 15.38 9.65 3.68
CA LEU A 64 14.83 9.95 5.01
C LEU A 64 15.60 11.06 5.71
N TYR A 65 16.92 11.07 5.64
CA TYR A 65 17.74 12.12 6.25
C TYR A 65 18.61 12.81 5.21
N PRO A 66 18.71 14.15 5.23
CA PRO A 66 18.01 15.11 6.10
C PRO A 66 16.59 15.48 5.65
N ASN A 67 16.13 14.94 4.51
CA ASN A 67 14.96 15.47 3.80
C ASN A 67 13.59 14.98 4.30
N ASN A 68 13.55 14.04 5.25
CA ASN A 68 12.35 13.42 5.83
C ASN A 68 11.39 12.81 4.80
N TYR A 69 11.90 12.35 3.65
CA TYR A 69 11.07 11.69 2.66
C TYR A 69 10.78 10.24 3.06
N THR A 70 9.50 9.98 3.37
CA THR A 70 8.96 8.64 3.59
C THR A 70 7.84 8.37 2.60
N LEU A 71 7.63 7.08 2.27
CA LEU A 71 6.56 6.69 1.37
C LEU A 71 5.22 6.61 2.11
N THR A 72 4.25 7.41 1.67
CA THR A 72 2.87 7.32 2.15
C THR A 72 2.18 6.06 1.63
N HIS A 73 1.09 5.64 2.27
CA HIS A 73 0.29 4.49 1.82
C HIS A 73 -0.14 4.62 0.35
N ALA A 74 -0.63 5.80 -0.05
CA ALA A 74 -1.04 6.04 -1.44
C ALA A 74 0.13 5.90 -2.43
N GLN A 75 1.33 6.32 -2.04
CA GLN A 75 2.53 6.18 -2.87
C GLN A 75 2.97 4.73 -2.97
N LYS A 76 2.90 3.97 -1.86
CA LYS A 76 3.12 2.52 -1.86
C LYS A 76 2.12 1.83 -2.78
N MET A 77 0.85 2.25 -2.75
CA MET A 77 -0.18 1.70 -3.64
C MET A 77 0.08 1.99 -5.10
N LYS A 78 0.50 3.21 -5.44
CA LYS A 78 0.90 3.52 -6.82
C LYS A 78 2.07 2.66 -7.28
N LYS A 79 3.04 2.36 -6.41
CA LYS A 79 4.13 1.42 -6.74
C LYS A 79 3.62 0.01 -7.00
N VAL A 80 2.63 -0.47 -6.22
CA VAL A 80 1.98 -1.76 -6.48
C VAL A 80 1.35 -1.83 -7.85
N GLU A 81 0.70 -0.77 -8.32
CA GLU A 81 0.10 -0.73 -9.66
C GLU A 81 1.15 -0.99 -10.76
N TYR A 82 2.36 -0.44 -10.62
CA TYR A 82 3.46 -0.72 -11.55
C TYR A 82 3.94 -2.17 -11.47
N LEU A 83 4.07 -2.73 -10.26
CA LEU A 83 4.49 -4.13 -10.08
C LEU A 83 3.45 -5.11 -10.63
N ASP A 84 2.16 -4.85 -10.39
CA ASP A 84 1.06 -5.70 -10.85
C ASP A 84 0.88 -5.64 -12.38
N SER A 85 1.33 -4.54 -13.02
CA SER A 85 1.31 -4.42 -14.48
C SER A 85 2.23 -5.42 -15.20
N GLY A 86 3.17 -6.04 -14.49
CA GLY A 86 4.13 -7.01 -15.06
C GLY A 86 5.25 -6.38 -15.92
N TYR A 87 5.21 -5.07 -16.15
CA TYR A 87 6.25 -4.36 -16.92
C TYR A 87 7.40 -3.83 -16.06
N VAL A 88 7.29 -3.87 -14.74
CA VAL A 88 8.31 -3.39 -13.80
C VAL A 88 8.46 -4.39 -12.67
N THR A 89 9.69 -4.78 -12.36
CA THR A 89 10.00 -5.70 -11.25
C THR A 89 10.48 -4.95 -10.01
N SER A 90 10.38 -5.56 -8.84
CA SER A 90 10.85 -4.96 -7.58
C SER A 90 12.34 -4.61 -7.61
N ASP A 91 13.17 -5.46 -8.20
CA ASP A 91 14.62 -5.27 -8.27
C ASP A 91 14.98 -4.08 -9.16
N GLU A 92 14.21 -3.84 -10.22
CA GLU A 92 14.35 -2.66 -11.05
C GLU A 92 13.94 -1.40 -10.30
N VAL A 93 12.86 -1.43 -9.52
CA VAL A 93 12.47 -0.29 -8.66
C VAL A 93 13.58 0.02 -7.66
N ILE A 94 14.15 -1.00 -7.02
CA ILE A 94 15.29 -0.86 -6.10
C ILE A 94 16.50 -0.24 -6.83
N SER A 95 16.84 -0.76 -8.01
CA SER A 95 17.95 -0.25 -8.84
C SER A 95 17.70 1.17 -9.35
N MET A 96 16.45 1.55 -9.59
CA MET A 96 16.10 2.94 -9.93
C MET A 96 16.29 3.85 -8.73
N ILE A 97 15.90 3.43 -7.52
CA ILE A 97 16.11 4.20 -6.28
C ILE A 97 17.59 4.51 -6.05
N GLU A 98 18.47 3.53 -6.28
CA GLU A 98 19.92 3.69 -6.17
C GLU A 98 20.51 4.69 -7.17
N ARG A 99 19.85 4.90 -8.31
CA ARG A 99 20.32 5.79 -9.39
C ARG A 99 19.70 7.18 -9.36
N ILE A 100 18.74 7.44 -8.48
CA ILE A 100 18.19 8.79 -8.31
C ILE A 100 19.32 9.76 -7.88
N PRO A 101 19.47 10.93 -8.51
CA PRO A 101 20.45 11.93 -8.08
C PRO A 101 20.17 12.41 -6.64
N GLU A 102 21.21 12.65 -5.85
CA GLU A 102 21.08 13.14 -4.47
C GLU A 102 20.49 14.56 -4.40
N ASP A 103 20.76 15.37 -5.43
CA ASP A 103 20.27 16.73 -5.63
C ASP A 103 18.90 16.79 -6.32
N ALA A 104 18.25 15.66 -6.56
CA ALA A 104 16.95 15.62 -7.21
C ALA A 104 15.92 16.41 -6.40
N ALA A 105 15.32 17.44 -7.03
CA ALA A 105 14.30 18.29 -6.41
C ALA A 105 13.07 17.50 -5.90
N SER A 106 12.77 16.37 -6.52
CA SER A 106 11.74 15.43 -6.05
C SER A 106 12.13 13.99 -6.38
N PRO A 107 12.79 13.27 -5.45
CA PRO A 107 13.23 11.89 -5.67
C PRO A 107 12.08 10.94 -6.03
N LEU A 108 10.91 11.14 -5.41
CA LEU A 108 9.73 10.34 -5.68
C LEU A 108 9.18 10.55 -7.10
N ALA A 109 9.14 11.80 -7.57
CA ALA A 109 8.68 12.10 -8.93
C ALA A 109 9.63 11.50 -9.97
N TYR A 110 10.94 11.59 -9.73
CA TYR A 110 11.95 10.95 -10.56
C TYR A 110 11.73 9.43 -10.64
N LEU A 111 11.49 8.79 -9.49
CA LEU A 111 11.24 7.36 -9.42
C LEU A 111 10.00 6.96 -10.24
N PHE A 112 8.87 7.64 -10.03
CA PHE A 112 7.64 7.35 -10.81
C PHE A 112 7.85 7.58 -12.30
N LYS A 113 8.58 8.64 -12.68
CA LYS A 113 8.90 8.90 -14.08
C LYS A 113 9.77 7.80 -14.67
N SER A 114 10.74 7.29 -13.93
CA SER A 114 11.62 6.19 -14.37
C SER A 114 10.84 4.88 -14.55
N MET A 115 9.95 4.53 -13.62
CA MET A 115 9.09 3.35 -13.75
C MET A 115 8.10 3.47 -14.92
N GLU A 116 7.52 4.66 -15.11
CA GLU A 116 6.63 4.91 -16.25
C GLU A 116 7.38 4.78 -17.57
N ASN A 117 8.57 5.37 -17.68
CA ASN A 117 9.38 5.27 -18.90
C ASN A 117 9.70 3.81 -19.25
N LEU A 118 10.13 3.00 -18.26
CA LEU A 118 10.43 1.58 -18.47
C LEU A 118 9.19 0.81 -18.96
N LYS A 119 8.03 1.08 -18.35
CA LYS A 119 6.76 0.48 -18.78
C LYS A 119 6.44 0.84 -20.23
N GLN A 120 6.55 2.12 -20.61
CA GLN A 120 6.26 2.58 -21.97
C GLN A 120 7.21 1.99 -23.00
N GLU A 121 8.51 1.90 -22.68
CA GLU A 121 9.52 1.28 -23.54
C GLU A 121 9.16 -0.17 -23.86
N ARG A 122 8.88 -0.97 -22.83
CA ARG A 122 8.49 -2.38 -22.98
C ARG A 122 7.16 -2.56 -23.73
N MET A 123 6.19 -1.68 -23.49
CA MET A 123 4.93 -1.70 -24.23
C MET A 123 5.15 -1.43 -25.73
N LEU A 124 6.06 -0.52 -26.07
CA LEU A 124 6.42 -0.21 -27.46
C LEU A 124 7.16 -1.39 -28.12
N GLU A 125 8.06 -2.05 -27.40
CA GLU A 125 8.74 -3.26 -27.87
C GLU A 125 7.74 -4.39 -28.18
N CYS A 126 6.84 -4.69 -27.24
CA CYS A 126 5.78 -5.69 -27.43
C CYS A 126 4.90 -5.36 -28.65
N LYS A 127 4.54 -4.08 -28.82
CA LYS A 127 3.77 -3.62 -29.99
C LYS A 127 4.52 -3.85 -31.30
N THR A 128 5.82 -3.56 -31.31
CA THR A 128 6.69 -3.75 -32.48
C THR A 128 6.80 -5.22 -32.86
N ILE A 129 7.03 -6.10 -31.88
CA ILE A 129 7.11 -7.55 -32.06
C ILE A 129 5.77 -8.10 -32.58
N ALA A 130 4.64 -7.68 -32.00
CA ALA A 130 3.32 -8.11 -32.46
C ALA A 130 3.06 -7.69 -33.91
N HIS A 131 3.43 -6.46 -34.29
CA HIS A 131 3.31 -5.98 -35.66
C HIS A 131 4.19 -6.77 -36.63
N GLU A 132 5.44 -7.05 -36.27
CA GLU A 132 6.36 -7.84 -37.09
C GLU A 132 5.85 -9.28 -37.27
N ASN A 133 5.35 -9.90 -36.20
CA ASN A 133 4.78 -11.25 -36.22
C ASN A 133 3.52 -11.32 -37.10
N ALA A 134 2.65 -10.31 -37.03
CA ALA A 134 1.51 -10.20 -37.93
C ALA A 134 1.95 -10.06 -39.39
N ARG A 135 2.90 -9.17 -39.68
CA ARG A 135 3.46 -9.00 -41.03
C ARG A 135 4.00 -10.33 -41.58
N LYS A 136 4.80 -11.06 -40.78
CA LYS A 136 5.32 -12.38 -41.16
C LYS A 136 4.19 -13.38 -41.46
N LYS A 137 3.16 -13.42 -40.62
CA LYS A 137 2.00 -14.32 -40.82
C LYS A 137 1.24 -14.04 -42.12
N TYR A 138 1.09 -12.77 -42.51
CA TYR A 138 0.32 -12.39 -43.70
C TYR A 138 1.14 -12.31 -45.00
N MET A 139 2.48 -12.34 -44.92
CA MET A 139 3.37 -12.36 -46.10
C MET A 139 3.71 -13.78 -46.62
N ILE A 140 3.35 -14.84 -45.89
CA ILE A 140 3.62 -16.25 -46.27
C ILE A 140 2.44 -16.86 -47.07
N ASN A 141 1.46 -16.05 -47.50
CA ASN A 141 0.35 -16.48 -48.38
C ASN A 141 0.57 -16.01 -49.82
#